data_AF-A0A2R7SWI8-F1
#
_entry.id   AF-A0A2R7SWI8-F1
#
_cell.length_a   1.000
_cell.length_b   1.000
_cell.length_c   1.000
_cell.angle_alpha   90.00
_cell.angle_beta   90.00
_cell.angle_gamma   90.00
#
_symmetry.space_group_name_H-M   'P 1'
#
loop_
_entity.id
_entity.type
_entity.pdbx_description
1 polymer ?
#
loop_
_entity_poly.entity_id
_entity_poly.type
_entity_poly.pdbx_seq_one_letter_code
_entity_poly.pdbx_strand_id
1 'polypeptide(L)'
;MHPKIAEAVGDLMANGHPWEAVFAACKSLVLLVKERSGRHDLDGVPLMRQVFSRHKPVLRFNALQSVTDSDEQEGMMHLYEGVIMALRNPGGHSFPTGPSSRASQYLQLISMLAERADEASLTAARGSDTHAPKVAATPAENPQPLAGSMVLDDGRAGCG
;
A
#
# COMPACT_ATOMS: atom_id res chain seq x y z
N MET A 1 -0.48 -15.78 -21.79
CA MET A 1 0.06 -14.42 -21.67
C MET A 1 -1.12 -13.47 -21.61
N HIS A 2 -1.11 -12.56 -20.64
CA HIS A 2 -2.14 -11.57 -20.40
C HIS A 2 -2.36 -10.68 -21.63
N PRO A 3 -3.61 -10.42 -22.08
CA PRO A 3 -3.89 -9.70 -23.32
C PRO A 3 -3.22 -8.33 -23.41
N LYS A 4 -3.30 -7.51 -22.35
CA LYS A 4 -2.69 -6.17 -22.32
C LYS A 4 -1.16 -6.19 -22.36
N ILE A 5 -0.54 -7.29 -21.94
CA ILE A 5 0.90 -7.47 -22.05
C ILE A 5 1.24 -7.95 -23.46
N ALA A 6 0.49 -8.90 -24.01
CA ALA A 6 0.67 -9.38 -25.38
C ALA A 6 0.57 -8.25 -26.41
N GLU A 7 -0.41 -7.36 -26.26
CA GLU A 7 -0.57 -6.16 -27.10
C GLU A 7 0.65 -5.25 -27.03
N ALA A 8 1.17 -4.99 -25.82
CA ALA A 8 2.30 -4.08 -25.63
C ALA A 8 3.64 -4.62 -26.18
N VAL A 9 3.77 -5.94 -26.38
CA VAL A 9 5.05 -6.57 -26.74
C VAL A 9 5.06 -7.24 -28.11
N GLY A 10 3.91 -7.43 -28.75
CA GLY A 10 3.77 -8.22 -29.99
C GLY A 10 4.76 -7.82 -31.08
N ASP A 11 4.77 -6.52 -31.43
CA ASP A 11 5.66 -6.01 -32.47
C ASP A 11 7.14 -6.10 -32.09
N LEU A 12 7.47 -5.86 -30.83
CA LEU A 12 8.86 -5.92 -30.34
C LEU A 12 9.39 -7.36 -30.40
N MET A 13 8.55 -8.33 -30.02
CA MET A 13 8.89 -9.74 -30.10
C MET A 13 9.04 -10.20 -31.56
N ALA A 14 8.14 -9.77 -32.45
CA ALA A 14 8.19 -10.11 -33.87
C ALA A 14 9.45 -9.56 -34.56
N ASN A 15 9.94 -8.41 -34.12
CA ASN A 15 11.12 -7.73 -34.68
C ASN A 15 12.44 -8.07 -33.97
N GLY A 16 12.45 -9.03 -33.04
CA GLY A 16 13.68 -9.47 -32.38
C GLY A 16 14.21 -8.54 -31.28
N HIS A 17 13.32 -7.79 -30.63
CA HIS A 17 13.60 -6.85 -29.54
C HIS A 17 13.03 -7.34 -28.18
N PRO A 18 13.49 -8.48 -27.65
CA PRO A 18 12.85 -9.13 -26.52
C PRO A 18 12.99 -8.36 -25.20
N TRP A 19 14.02 -7.54 -25.04
CA TRP A 19 14.21 -6.79 -23.79
C TRP A 19 13.52 -5.43 -23.80
N GLU A 20 13.42 -4.80 -24.97
CA GLU A 20 12.52 -3.69 -25.21
C GLU A 20 11.07 -4.12 -24.94
N ALA A 21 10.70 -5.35 -25.33
CA ALA A 21 9.44 -5.97 -24.97
C ALA A 21 9.25 -6.08 -23.44
N VAL A 22 10.27 -6.49 -22.68
CA VAL A 22 10.20 -6.52 -21.20
C VAL A 22 9.95 -5.11 -20.63
N PHE A 23 10.64 -4.10 -21.16
CA PHE A 23 10.43 -2.71 -20.74
C PHE A 23 9.02 -2.21 -21.08
N ALA A 24 8.52 -2.52 -22.27
CA ALA A 24 7.15 -2.21 -22.69
C ALA A 24 6.10 -2.91 -21.81
N ALA A 25 6.33 -4.18 -21.48
CA ALA A 25 5.47 -4.95 -20.57
C ALA A 25 5.41 -4.31 -19.17
N CYS A 26 6.54 -3.85 -18.63
CA CYS A 26 6.55 -3.15 -17.33
C CYS A 26 5.73 -1.85 -17.37
N LYS A 27 5.81 -1.08 -18.46
CA LYS A 27 4.97 0.11 -18.66
C LYS A 27 3.49 -0.27 -18.72
N SER A 28 3.15 -1.32 -19.46
CA SER A 28 1.77 -1.81 -19.57
C SER A 28 1.22 -2.27 -18.21
N LEU A 29 2.01 -2.98 -17.41
CA LEU A 29 1.65 -3.38 -16.04
C LEU A 29 1.38 -2.16 -15.14
N VAL A 30 2.24 -1.13 -15.19
CA VAL A 30 2.01 0.11 -14.43
C VAL A 30 0.69 0.78 -14.84
N LEU A 31 0.42 0.89 -16.15
CA LEU A 31 -0.82 1.48 -16.65
C LEU A 31 -2.06 0.68 -16.22
N LEU A 32 -1.97 -0.66 -16.24
CA LEU A 32 -3.01 -1.53 -15.71
C LEU A 32 -3.29 -1.24 -14.23
N VAL A 33 -2.25 -1.18 -13.40
CA VAL A 33 -2.42 -0.90 -11.97
C VAL A 33 -3.04 0.49 -11.75
N LYS A 34 -2.64 1.51 -12.52
CA LYS A 34 -3.26 2.86 -12.44
C LYS A 34 -4.74 2.81 -12.77
N GLU A 35 -5.12 2.18 -13.87
CA GLU A 35 -6.51 2.03 -14.31
C GLU A 35 -7.36 1.30 -13.28
N ARG A 36 -6.84 0.20 -12.74
CA ARG A 36 -7.54 -0.65 -11.76
C ARG A 36 -7.69 0.03 -10.40
N SER A 37 -6.70 0.83 -9.98
CA SER A 37 -6.69 1.49 -8.67
C SER A 37 -7.24 2.93 -8.68
N GLY A 38 -7.36 3.55 -9.85
CA GLY A 38 -7.65 4.98 -9.99
C GLY A 38 -6.51 5.92 -9.54
N ARG A 39 -5.33 5.40 -9.19
CA ARG A 39 -4.19 6.20 -8.68
C ARG A 39 -3.27 6.67 -9.80
N HIS A 40 -3.75 7.65 -10.55
CA HIS A 40 -2.99 8.27 -11.66
C HIS A 40 -1.91 9.25 -11.20
N ASP A 41 -2.00 9.74 -9.96
CA ASP A 41 -1.08 10.67 -9.30
C ASP A 41 0.27 10.04 -8.92
N LEU A 42 0.34 8.71 -8.86
CA LEU A 42 1.55 7.96 -8.52
C LEU A 42 2.16 7.30 -9.75
N ASP A 43 3.43 6.88 -9.64
CA ASP A 43 4.08 6.06 -10.66
C ASP A 43 5.12 5.12 -10.02
N GLY A 44 5.56 4.10 -10.77
CA GLY A 44 6.68 3.23 -10.41
C GLY A 44 6.51 2.50 -9.06
N VAL A 45 7.58 2.46 -8.28
CA VAL A 45 7.62 1.83 -6.95
C VAL A 45 6.62 2.46 -5.96
N PRO A 46 6.51 3.81 -5.85
CA PRO A 46 5.48 4.44 -5.01
C PRO A 46 4.06 3.97 -5.30
N LEU A 47 3.70 3.81 -6.59
CA LEU A 47 2.38 3.28 -6.99
C LEU A 47 2.16 1.87 -6.43
N MET A 48 3.10 0.96 -6.64
CA MET A 48 2.96 -0.44 -6.22
C MET A 48 2.84 -0.57 -4.70
N ARG A 49 3.68 0.14 -3.96
CA ARG A 49 3.65 0.17 -2.49
C ARG A 49 2.32 0.66 -1.94
N GLN A 50 1.79 1.74 -2.52
CA GLN A 50 0.57 2.34 -2.00
C GLN A 50 -0.67 1.53 -2.39
N VAL A 51 -0.75 1.06 -3.64
CA VAL A 51 -1.92 0.33 -4.14
C VAL A 51 -2.07 -1.02 -3.46
N PHE A 52 -0.96 -1.74 -3.23
CA PHE A 52 -0.98 -3.10 -2.69
C PHE A 52 -0.55 -3.21 -1.22
N SER A 53 -0.42 -2.09 -0.50
CA SER A 53 -0.02 -2.06 0.92
C SER A 53 -0.80 -3.06 1.78
N ARG A 54 -0.12 -3.76 2.70
CA ARG A 54 -0.78 -4.65 3.68
C ARG A 54 -1.72 -3.93 4.65
N HIS A 55 -1.52 -2.62 4.88
CA HIS A 55 -2.24 -1.88 5.91
C HIS A 55 -3.48 -1.17 5.36
N LYS A 56 -3.33 -0.48 4.23
CA LYS A 56 -4.40 0.27 3.57
C LYS A 56 -4.32 0.09 2.05
N PRO A 57 -4.54 -1.14 1.54
CA PRO A 57 -4.49 -1.39 0.10
C PRO A 57 -5.65 -0.70 -0.61
N VAL A 58 -5.38 -0.19 -1.80
CA VAL A 58 -6.41 0.21 -2.76
C VAL A 58 -6.95 -1.03 -3.48
N LEU A 59 -6.05 -1.95 -3.84
CA LEU A 59 -6.37 -3.24 -4.44
C LEU A 59 -5.94 -4.37 -3.50
N ARG A 60 -6.87 -5.26 -3.18
CA ARG A 60 -6.64 -6.44 -2.35
C ARG A 60 -6.66 -7.72 -3.18
N PHE A 61 -5.73 -8.62 -2.89
CA PHE A 61 -5.60 -9.92 -3.56
C PHE A 61 -6.45 -11.02 -2.91
N ASN A 62 -6.82 -10.82 -1.65
CA ASN A 62 -7.56 -11.77 -0.83
C ASN A 62 -8.45 -11.02 0.20
N ALA A 63 -8.93 -11.72 1.22
CA ALA A 63 -9.88 -11.16 2.19
C ALA A 63 -9.21 -10.26 3.26
N LEU A 64 -7.89 -10.35 3.46
CA LEU A 64 -7.15 -9.66 4.54
C LEU A 64 -7.69 -9.95 5.94
N GLN A 65 -8.14 -11.19 6.17
CA GLN A 65 -8.74 -11.62 7.44
C GLN A 65 -7.75 -12.37 8.34
N SER A 66 -6.66 -12.87 7.76
CA SER A 66 -5.67 -13.69 8.46
C SER A 66 -4.25 -13.12 8.33
N VAL A 67 -3.34 -13.67 9.13
CA VAL A 67 -1.90 -13.38 8.98
C VAL A 67 -1.42 -13.87 7.60
N THR A 68 -1.83 -15.07 7.19
CA THR A 68 -1.53 -15.63 5.86
C THR A 68 -1.99 -14.71 4.73
N ASP A 69 -3.21 -14.17 4.82
CA ASP A 69 -3.75 -13.22 3.85
C ASP A 69 -2.89 -11.96 3.78
N SER A 70 -2.50 -11.45 4.94
CA SER A 70 -1.69 -10.23 5.06
C SER A 70 -0.28 -10.43 4.49
N ASP A 71 0.29 -11.61 4.70
CA ASP A 71 1.62 -11.96 4.21
C ASP A 71 1.61 -12.21 2.69
N GLU A 72 0.55 -12.83 2.14
CA GLU A 72 0.37 -12.93 0.69
C GLU A 72 0.25 -11.54 0.06
N GLN A 73 -0.55 -10.65 0.66
CA GLN A 73 -0.74 -9.28 0.18
C GLN A 73 0.59 -8.51 0.14
N GLU A 74 1.36 -8.57 1.24
CA GLU A 74 2.67 -7.93 1.33
C GLU A 74 3.69 -8.56 0.36
N GLY A 75 3.72 -9.88 0.28
CA GLY A 75 4.60 -10.60 -0.65
C GLY A 75 4.30 -10.23 -2.10
N MET A 76 3.03 -10.12 -2.48
CA MET A 76 2.64 -9.70 -3.81
C MET A 76 3.04 -8.23 -4.07
N MET A 77 2.81 -7.33 -3.11
CA MET A 77 3.32 -5.96 -3.21
C MET A 77 4.83 -5.92 -3.48
N HIS A 78 5.62 -6.75 -2.79
CA HIS A 78 7.07 -6.85 -3.01
C HIS A 78 7.44 -7.38 -4.39
N LEU A 79 6.69 -8.34 -4.94
CA LEU A 79 6.92 -8.82 -6.32
C LEU A 79 6.69 -7.70 -7.34
N TYR A 80 5.59 -6.95 -7.20
CA TYR A 80 5.30 -5.83 -8.09
C TYR A 80 6.34 -4.72 -7.98
N GLU A 81 6.68 -4.28 -6.76
CA GLU A 81 7.68 -3.22 -6.60
C GLU A 81 9.05 -3.67 -7.10
N GLY A 82 9.43 -4.92 -6.86
CA GLY A 82 10.72 -5.48 -7.27
C GLY A 82 10.84 -5.57 -8.79
N VAL A 83 9.81 -6.06 -9.47
CA VAL A 83 9.75 -6.10 -10.93
C VAL A 83 9.86 -4.69 -11.52
N ILE A 84 9.11 -3.73 -10.99
CA ILE A 84 9.16 -2.36 -11.48
C ILE A 84 10.51 -1.70 -11.16
N MET A 85 11.07 -1.91 -9.98
CA MET A 85 12.37 -1.35 -9.60
C MET A 85 13.52 -1.93 -10.44
N ALA A 86 13.50 -3.24 -10.71
CA ALA A 86 14.59 -3.93 -11.40
C ALA A 86 14.54 -3.77 -12.92
N LEU A 87 13.33 -3.78 -13.51
CA LEU A 87 13.16 -3.90 -14.96
C LEU A 87 12.69 -2.60 -15.61
N ARG A 88 12.09 -1.68 -14.86
CA ARG A 88 11.67 -0.37 -15.35
C ARG A 88 12.63 0.70 -14.82
N ASN A 89 13.62 1.09 -15.63
CA ASN A 89 14.46 2.24 -15.33
C ASN A 89 13.87 3.53 -15.94
N PRO A 90 13.34 4.49 -15.16
CA PRO A 90 12.89 5.78 -15.70
C PRO A 90 14.03 6.71 -16.17
N GLY A 91 15.30 6.37 -15.90
CA GLY A 91 16.47 7.25 -16.10
C GLY A 91 17.44 6.88 -17.24
N GLY A 92 17.12 5.93 -18.12
CA GLY A 92 17.81 5.80 -19.42
C GLY A 92 19.28 5.35 -19.43
N HIS A 93 19.83 4.86 -18.33
CA HIS A 93 21.05 4.03 -18.38
C HIS A 93 20.64 2.58 -18.57
N SER A 94 21.11 1.98 -19.67
CA SER A 94 20.86 0.62 -20.20
C SER A 94 20.07 -0.32 -19.26
N PHE A 95 18.89 -0.75 -19.71
CA PHE A 95 18.15 -1.82 -19.04
C PHE A 95 18.97 -3.13 -19.07
N PRO A 96 18.78 -4.07 -18.11
CA PRO A 96 19.53 -5.32 -18.10
C PRO A 96 19.29 -6.09 -19.41
N THR A 97 20.36 -6.39 -20.15
CA THR A 97 20.29 -7.26 -21.34
C THR A 97 20.81 -8.66 -21.00
N GLY A 98 20.55 -9.62 -21.88
CA GLY A 98 20.95 -11.01 -21.69
C GLY A 98 20.30 -11.94 -22.71
N PRO A 99 20.32 -13.26 -22.47
CA PRO A 99 19.72 -14.22 -23.39
C PRO A 99 18.22 -13.97 -23.59
N SER A 100 17.71 -14.15 -24.81
CA SER A 100 16.28 -13.98 -25.12
C SER A 100 15.38 -14.88 -24.27
N SER A 101 15.87 -16.05 -23.85
CA SER A 101 15.15 -16.93 -22.93
C SER A 101 14.86 -16.29 -21.58
N ARG A 102 15.75 -15.43 -21.07
CA ARG A 102 15.55 -14.68 -19.83
C ARG A 102 14.50 -13.58 -20.00
N ALA A 103 14.49 -12.90 -21.14
CA ALA A 103 13.45 -11.94 -21.45
C ALA A 103 12.06 -12.60 -21.47
N SER A 104 11.93 -13.79 -22.08
CA SER A 104 10.68 -14.56 -22.06
C SER A 104 10.23 -14.96 -20.64
N GLN A 105 11.16 -15.23 -19.73
CA GLN A 105 10.84 -15.50 -18.31
C GLN A 105 10.30 -14.25 -17.61
N TYR A 106 10.92 -13.09 -17.83
CA TYR A 106 10.40 -11.82 -17.31
C TYR A 106 9.02 -11.47 -17.88
N LEU A 107 8.80 -11.70 -19.18
CA LEU A 107 7.51 -11.47 -19.81
C LEU A 107 6.41 -12.37 -19.21
N GLN A 108 6.71 -13.63 -18.92
CA GLN A 108 5.78 -14.54 -18.23
C GLN A 108 5.50 -14.10 -16.79
N LEU A 109 6.52 -13.66 -16.06
CA LEU A 109 6.34 -13.10 -14.72
C LEU A 109 5.45 -11.85 -14.75
N ILE A 110 5.72 -10.90 -15.64
CA ILE A 110 4.93 -9.67 -15.78
C ILE A 110 3.49 -9.99 -16.21
N SER A 111 3.31 -10.97 -17.10
CA SER A 111 1.99 -11.49 -17.49
C SER A 111 1.21 -12.05 -16.30
N MET A 112 1.84 -12.89 -15.48
CA MET A 112 1.21 -13.46 -14.28
C MET A 112 0.82 -12.35 -13.29
N LEU A 113 1.69 -11.35 -13.10
CA LEU A 113 1.33 -10.19 -12.27
C LEU A 113 0.13 -9.44 -12.85
N ALA A 114 0.06 -9.22 -14.15
CA ALA A 114 -1.11 -8.59 -14.77
C ALA A 114 -2.40 -9.39 -14.53
N GLU A 115 -2.36 -10.72 -14.66
CA GLU A 115 -3.48 -11.61 -14.32
C GLU A 115 -3.90 -11.45 -12.84
N ARG A 116 -2.93 -11.41 -11.91
CA ARG A 116 -3.20 -11.14 -10.50
C ARG A 116 -3.82 -9.76 -10.25
N ALA A 117 -3.44 -8.74 -11.03
CA ALA A 117 -4.04 -7.41 -10.92
C ALA A 117 -5.50 -7.39 -11.36
N ASP A 118 -5.86 -8.17 -12.37
CA ASP A 118 -7.23 -8.33 -12.87
C ASP A 118 -8.12 -9.07 -11.86
N GLU A 119 -7.57 -10.05 -11.14
CA GLU A 119 -8.26 -10.78 -10.07
C GLU A 119 -8.43 -9.97 -8.78
N ALA A 120 -7.58 -8.95 -8.56
CA ALA A 120 -7.65 -8.12 -7.37
C ALA A 120 -9.00 -7.37 -7.27
N SER A 121 -9.45 -7.09 -6.05
CA SER A 121 -10.68 -6.34 -5.81
C SER A 121 -10.36 -4.97 -5.23
N LEU A 122 -11.16 -3.95 -5.58
CA LEU A 122 -11.09 -2.67 -4.89
C LEU A 122 -11.44 -2.85 -3.41
N THR A 123 -10.65 -2.22 -2.54
CA THR A 123 -11.03 -2.08 -1.14
C THR A 123 -12.19 -1.10 -1.08
N ALA A 124 -13.34 -1.54 -0.57
CA ALA A 124 -14.46 -0.64 -0.34
C ALA A 124 -13.98 0.56 0.49
N ALA A 125 -14.28 1.77 0.04
CA ALA A 125 -14.02 2.97 0.84
C ALA A 125 -14.65 2.73 2.20
N ARG A 126 -13.83 2.71 3.27
CA ARG A 126 -14.37 2.73 4.62
C ARG A 126 -15.23 3.99 4.67
N GLY A 127 -16.55 3.81 4.81
CA GLY A 127 -17.46 4.92 5.05
C GLY A 127 -16.87 5.77 6.16
N SER A 128 -16.90 7.08 5.98
CA SER A 128 -16.49 8.08 6.95
C SER A 128 -16.68 7.57 8.37
N ASP A 129 -15.57 7.33 9.09
CA ASP A 129 -15.60 7.16 10.53
C ASP A 129 -16.14 8.48 11.10
N THR A 130 -17.47 8.58 11.20
CA THR A 130 -18.13 9.55 12.07
C THR A 130 -17.65 9.24 13.46
N HIS A 131 -16.66 10.01 13.90
CA HIS A 131 -16.22 10.07 15.28
C HIS A 131 -17.41 10.55 16.11
N ALA A 132 -18.25 9.63 16.57
CA ALA A 132 -19.18 9.90 17.65
C ALA A 132 -18.35 10.30 18.87
N PRO A 133 -18.64 11.45 19.52
CA PRO A 133 -17.83 11.89 20.64
C PRO A 133 -17.98 10.87 21.77
N LYS A 134 -16.84 10.38 22.27
CA LYS A 134 -16.78 9.60 23.50
C LYS A 134 -17.26 10.52 24.63
N VAL A 135 -18.49 10.31 25.08
CA VAL A 135 -19.06 10.98 26.27
C VAL A 135 -18.07 10.80 27.42
N ALA A 136 -17.52 11.92 27.89
CA ALA A 136 -16.68 11.95 29.07
C ALA A 136 -17.52 11.49 30.27
N ALA A 137 -17.15 10.34 30.85
CA ALA A 137 -17.61 9.98 32.17
C ALA A 137 -17.01 10.99 33.15
N THR A 138 -17.87 11.82 33.75
CA THR A 138 -17.58 12.68 34.90
C THR A 138 -17.03 11.84 36.06
N PRO A 139 -16.00 12.29 36.79
CA PRO A 139 -15.59 11.59 38.00
C PRO A 139 -16.62 11.81 39.09
N ALA A 140 -17.07 10.70 39.68
CA ALA A 140 -17.91 10.69 40.87
C ALA A 140 -17.14 11.29 42.05
N GLU A 141 -17.76 12.30 42.66
CA GLU A 141 -17.46 12.85 43.96
C GLU A 141 -17.57 11.72 45.02
N ASN A 142 -16.54 11.54 45.85
CA ASN A 142 -16.62 10.64 47.00
C ASN A 142 -16.22 11.41 48.27
N PRO A 143 -17.05 11.40 49.33
CA PRO A 143 -16.90 12.29 50.48
C PRO A 143 -15.85 11.81 51.49
N GLN A 144 -15.38 12.77 52.27
CA GLN A 144 -14.29 12.73 53.25
C GLN A 144 -14.47 11.70 54.38
N PRO A 145 -13.36 11.26 55.02
CA PRO A 145 -13.40 10.78 56.39
C PRO A 145 -12.96 11.85 57.40
N LEU A 146 -13.67 11.89 58.53
CA LEU A 146 -13.40 12.70 59.73
C LEU A 146 -12.26 12.10 60.57
N ALA A 147 -11.24 12.92 60.89
CA ALA A 147 -10.38 12.90 62.09
C ALA A 147 -9.35 14.05 61.94
N GLY A 148 -8.92 14.83 62.93
CA GLY A 148 -9.18 14.92 64.35
C GLY A 148 -8.61 16.25 64.89
N SER A 149 -8.85 16.47 66.19
CA SER A 149 -8.48 17.61 67.05
C SER A 149 -7.11 18.26 66.86
N MET A 150 -7.00 19.59 67.02
CA MET A 150 -6.22 20.22 68.11
C MET A 150 -6.38 21.76 68.13
N VAL A 151 -6.33 22.30 69.33
CA VAL A 151 -6.46 23.71 69.76
C VAL A 151 -5.17 24.49 69.50
N LEU A 152 -5.27 25.83 69.40
CA LEU A 152 -4.39 26.92 69.91
C LEU A 152 -4.64 28.17 69.02
N ASP A 153 -5.54 29.06 69.41
CA ASP A 153 -5.27 30.30 70.18
C ASP A 153 -3.95 30.99 69.80
N ASP A 154 -4.05 32.07 69.01
CA ASP A 154 -3.13 33.19 69.09
C ASP A 154 -3.75 34.46 68.49
N GLY A 155 -4.14 35.36 69.39
CA GLY A 155 -3.58 36.71 69.42
C GLY A 155 -3.63 37.61 68.18
N ARG A 156 -4.50 38.63 68.30
CA ARG A 156 -4.11 40.06 68.31
C ARG A 156 -3.79 40.77 66.97
N ALA A 157 -4.73 41.64 66.60
CA ALA A 157 -4.61 43.07 66.25
C ALA A 157 -3.56 43.56 65.23
N GLY A 158 -4.02 44.39 64.30
CA GLY A 158 -3.16 45.43 63.68
C GLY A 158 -3.69 45.99 62.37
N CYS A 159 -4.37 47.13 62.42
CA CYS A 159 -4.55 48.05 61.29
C CYS A 159 -3.20 48.69 60.91
N GLY A 160 -3.01 48.98 59.62
CA GLY A 160 -1.90 49.77 59.10
C GLY A 160 -1.78 49.66 57.60
#